data_AF-A0A7H9HVA5-F1
#
_entry.id   AF-A0A7H9HVA5-F1
#
_cell.length_a   1.000
_cell.length_b   1.000
_cell.length_c   1.000
_cell.angle_alpha   90.00
_cell.angle_beta   90.00
_cell.angle_gamma   90.00
#
_symmetry.space_group_name_H-M   'P 1'
#
loop_
_entity.id
_entity.type
_entity.pdbx_description
1 polymer ?
#
loop_
_entity_poly.entity_id
_entity_poly.type
_entity_poly.pdbx_seq_one_letter_code
_entity_poly.pdbx_strand_id
1 'polypeptide(L)'
;MARLRTRKREHVEVSLDDEHQQEKSKYFKKSEERKLVCDEDSVDIEWIKSLDSREYFDWVSKVTDDRPERWNKPLDPDIFLNRPEGAPPLPENFIPIYTRVRLMRSKIKTPVDSVGCAAIPITVNAQFNILQEQIKPKNYRLQLLIALMLSAQTKDELNAEAMGNLIRYSIEELNIPEGLTLEALLRIDEKVLVDLVKMVGFHNRKAHYVKQTAEILAKQFDCDIPTDLVGILSLPGVGPKMGLLALQKAWGKMSGIGVDVHVHRLCKMWGWVDARKCKTADHTRKELESWLPKALWYEINPLLVGFGQVICMSRGKRCDICLANDVCNAVDKKILKTKDAKKISHKMPLKSNRGDFSLWLEYLAKKDDSFKVIDEKEVVQPMDEGFALIKSDPDEI
;
A
#
# COMPACT_ATOMS: atom_id res chain seq x y z
N MET A 1 -51.08 -6.30 -5.93
CA MET A 1 -50.27 -5.65 -4.87
C MET A 1 -49.33 -6.68 -4.26
N ALA A 2 -48.07 -6.75 -4.70
CA ALA A 2 -47.08 -7.68 -4.14
C ALA A 2 -46.26 -6.99 -3.05
N ARG A 3 -46.40 -7.46 -1.81
CA ARG A 3 -45.68 -6.97 -0.63
C ARG A 3 -44.16 -7.11 -0.84
N LEU A 4 -43.46 -5.98 -0.85
CA LEU A 4 -42.00 -5.91 -0.80
C LEU A 4 -41.53 -6.51 0.54
N ARG A 5 -40.90 -7.69 0.51
CA ARG A 5 -40.08 -8.17 1.62
C ARG A 5 -38.81 -7.32 1.65
N THR A 6 -38.80 -6.29 2.49
CA THR A 6 -37.60 -5.61 2.96
C THR A 6 -36.75 -6.62 3.75
N ARG A 7 -35.60 -7.03 3.19
CA ARG A 7 -34.63 -7.88 3.90
C ARG A 7 -33.83 -6.96 4.81
N LYS A 8 -34.17 -6.91 6.09
CA LYS A 8 -33.31 -6.37 7.15
C LYS A 8 -32.11 -7.33 7.23
N ARG A 9 -30.93 -6.91 6.74
CA ARG A 9 -29.68 -7.59 7.11
C ARG A 9 -29.40 -7.17 8.54
N GLU A 10 -29.09 -8.14 9.40
CA GLU A 10 -28.84 -7.87 10.81
C GLU A 10 -27.71 -6.87 10.95
N HIS A 11 -27.97 -5.87 11.80
CA HIS A 11 -26.99 -4.91 12.24
C HIS A 11 -25.90 -5.70 12.98
N VAL A 12 -24.67 -5.70 12.46
CA VAL A 12 -23.53 -6.17 13.26
C VAL A 12 -23.19 -5.02 14.19
N GLU A 13 -23.82 -4.98 15.37
CA GLU A 13 -23.32 -4.14 16.46
C GLU A 13 -21.95 -4.66 16.85
N VAL A 14 -20.94 -3.81 16.67
CA VAL A 14 -19.65 -3.97 17.34
C VAL A 14 -19.77 -3.09 18.58
N SER A 15 -20.38 -3.63 19.63
CA SER A 15 -20.49 -2.93 20.90
C SER A 15 -19.19 -3.06 21.69
N LEU A 16 -18.83 -2.00 22.40
CA LEU A 16 -17.83 -2.00 23.45
C LEU A 16 -18.62 -2.14 24.76
N ASP A 17 -19.16 -3.32 25.06
CA ASP A 17 -20.09 -3.43 26.20
C ASP A 17 -19.37 -3.74 27.51
N ASP A 18 -19.52 -2.82 28.46
CA ASP A 18 -19.66 -3.16 29.87
C ASP A 18 -20.97 -3.95 30.05
N GLU A 19 -20.78 -5.24 30.31
CA GLU A 19 -21.69 -6.22 30.92
C GLU A 19 -23.18 -6.18 30.54
N HIS A 20 -23.59 -7.08 29.63
CA HIS A 20 -24.54 -8.18 29.91
C HIS A 20 -24.50 -9.24 28.79
N GLN A 21 -24.78 -10.50 29.15
CA GLN A 21 -24.44 -11.73 28.42
C GLN A 21 -25.09 -11.91 27.03
N GLN A 22 -24.30 -11.88 25.95
CA GLN A 22 -24.44 -12.74 24.75
C GLN A 22 -23.14 -12.77 23.91
N GLU A 23 -22.73 -13.98 23.50
CA GLU A 23 -21.55 -14.43 22.73
C GLU A 23 -20.26 -13.57 22.65
N LYS A 24 -19.23 -14.04 23.37
CA LYS A 24 -17.86 -13.49 23.38
C LYS A 24 -17.15 -13.63 22.02
N SER A 25 -16.86 -12.49 21.41
CA SER A 25 -15.88 -12.33 20.34
C SER A 25 -14.45 -12.66 20.84
N LYS A 26 -13.74 -13.58 20.17
CA LYS A 26 -12.31 -13.87 20.41
C LYS A 26 -11.35 -12.72 20.01
N TYR A 27 -11.86 -11.56 19.60
CA TYR A 27 -11.09 -10.50 18.93
C TYR A 27 -10.60 -9.36 19.84
N PHE A 28 -10.88 -9.43 21.15
CA PHE A 28 -10.39 -8.44 22.12
C PHE A 28 -9.54 -9.13 23.18
N LYS A 29 -8.29 -8.68 23.35
CA LYS A 29 -7.47 -9.05 24.51
C LYS A 29 -7.64 -7.99 25.59
N LYS A 30 -7.78 -8.43 26.85
CA LYS A 30 -7.60 -7.58 28.03
C LYS A 30 -6.12 -7.19 28.09
N SER A 31 -5.82 -5.89 28.10
CA SER A 31 -4.45 -5.37 28.05
C SER A 31 -3.75 -5.50 29.41
N GLU A 32 -2.53 -6.04 29.40
CA GLU A 32 -1.51 -5.71 30.40
C GLU A 32 -0.81 -4.43 29.92
N GLU A 33 -0.64 -3.47 30.84
CA GLU A 33 -0.15 -2.12 30.58
C GLU A 33 1.13 -2.11 29.73
N ARG A 34 1.02 -1.68 28.47
CA ARG A 34 2.15 -1.18 27.68
C ARG A 34 1.99 0.32 27.50
N LYS A 35 2.84 1.07 28.20
CA LYS A 35 3.05 2.49 27.91
C LYS A 35 3.65 2.63 26.50
N LEU A 36 2.82 3.05 25.55
CA LEU A 36 3.27 3.57 24.25
C LEU A 36 3.47 5.08 24.40
N VAL A 37 4.68 5.45 24.81
CA VAL A 37 5.20 6.82 24.64
C VAL A 37 5.92 6.82 23.29
N CYS A 38 5.46 7.66 22.36
CA CYS A 38 6.20 7.96 21.14
C CYS A 38 6.40 9.47 21.10
N ASP A 39 7.40 9.90 21.86
CA ASP A 39 8.05 11.21 21.75
C ASP A 39 8.63 11.40 20.34
N GLU A 40 8.91 12.66 19.97
CA GLU A 40 9.53 13.05 18.70
C GLU A 40 10.67 12.10 18.27
N ASP A 41 10.50 11.46 17.12
CA ASP A 41 11.30 10.36 16.57
C ASP A 41 12.80 10.73 16.35
N SER A 42 13.61 10.73 17.40
CA SER A 42 15.08 10.76 17.29
C SER A 42 15.60 9.39 16.88
N VAL A 43 15.34 8.99 15.65
CA VAL A 43 15.91 7.76 15.10
C VAL A 43 17.41 7.97 14.86
N ASP A 44 18.25 7.12 15.45
CA ASP A 44 19.70 7.17 15.29
C ASP A 44 20.10 6.72 13.88
N ILE A 45 20.44 7.69 13.03
CA ILE A 45 20.79 7.48 11.62
C ILE A 45 22.12 6.75 11.47
N GLU A 46 23.10 7.04 12.33
CA GLU A 46 24.42 6.41 12.24
C GLU A 46 24.33 4.95 12.66
N TRP A 47 23.53 4.66 13.70
CA TRP A 47 23.19 3.28 14.04
C TRP A 47 22.50 2.56 12.89
N ILE A 48 21.47 3.14 12.24
CA ILE A 48 20.80 2.52 11.08
C ILE A 48 21.80 2.23 9.95
N LYS A 49 22.68 3.17 9.64
CA LYS A 49 23.69 3.01 8.59
C LYS A 49 24.71 1.93 8.93
N SER A 50 24.95 1.68 10.22
CA SER A 50 25.87 0.63 10.70
C SER A 50 25.28 -0.79 10.63
N LEU A 51 23.96 -0.93 10.52
CA LEU A 51 23.29 -2.23 10.47
C LEU A 51 23.68 -3.02 9.22
N ASP A 52 23.87 -4.33 9.37
CA ASP A 52 23.94 -5.22 8.23
C ASP A 52 22.55 -5.40 7.57
N SER A 53 22.50 -6.08 6.42
CA SER A 53 21.25 -6.27 5.68
C SER A 53 20.18 -6.95 6.53
N ARG A 54 20.53 -8.00 7.26
CA ARG A 54 19.57 -8.80 8.04
C ARG A 54 19.02 -7.97 9.20
N GLU A 55 19.90 -7.32 9.95
CA GLU A 55 19.52 -6.45 11.07
C GLU A 55 18.66 -5.28 10.62
N TYR A 56 19.03 -4.62 9.52
CA TYR A 56 18.25 -3.53 8.94
C TYR A 56 16.85 -3.97 8.56
N PHE A 57 16.72 -5.11 7.87
CA PHE A 57 15.42 -5.61 7.44
C PHE A 57 14.54 -6.08 8.59
N ASP A 58 15.13 -6.72 9.61
CA ASP A 58 14.43 -7.09 10.84
C ASP A 58 13.95 -5.83 11.58
N TRP A 59 14.79 -4.81 11.69
CA TRP A 59 14.46 -3.54 12.33
C TRP A 59 13.35 -2.80 11.57
N VAL A 60 13.52 -2.56 10.27
CA VAL A 60 12.55 -1.78 9.49
C VAL A 60 11.19 -2.51 9.44
N SER A 61 11.18 -3.84 9.34
CA SER A 61 9.94 -4.62 9.39
C SER A 61 9.23 -4.50 10.73
N LYS A 62 9.96 -4.42 11.85
CA LYS A 62 9.38 -4.19 13.18
C LYS A 62 8.83 -2.78 13.32
N VAL A 63 9.54 -1.77 12.80
CA VAL A 63 9.13 -0.36 12.92
C VAL A 63 7.93 -0.04 12.04
N THR A 64 7.92 -0.47 10.78
CA THR A 64 6.87 -0.06 9.82
C THR A 64 5.69 -1.04 9.76
N ASP A 65 5.93 -2.30 10.13
CA ASP A 65 4.99 -3.42 10.04
C ASP A 65 4.32 -3.57 8.67
N ASP A 66 5.02 -3.31 7.57
CA ASP A 66 4.48 -3.28 6.21
C ASP A 66 4.20 -4.63 5.54
N ARG A 67 4.14 -5.69 6.34
CA ARG A 67 3.85 -7.02 5.82
C ARG A 67 2.36 -7.15 5.49
N PRO A 68 1.97 -7.86 4.41
CA PRO A 68 0.55 -8.09 4.08
C PRO A 68 -0.25 -8.69 5.25
N GLU A 69 0.39 -9.48 6.11
CA GLU A 69 -0.23 -10.13 7.26
C GLU A 69 -0.60 -9.16 8.38
N ARG A 70 -0.13 -7.89 8.34
CA ARG A 70 -0.45 -6.88 9.36
C ARG A 70 -1.94 -6.72 9.58
N TRP A 71 -2.73 -6.87 8.51
CA TRP A 71 -4.18 -6.73 8.53
C TRP A 71 -4.87 -7.83 9.37
N ASN A 72 -4.20 -8.96 9.60
CA ASN A 72 -4.72 -10.07 10.42
C ASN A 72 -4.56 -9.82 11.92
N LYS A 73 -3.67 -8.90 12.34
CA LYS A 73 -3.45 -8.60 13.76
C LYS A 73 -4.67 -7.84 14.30
N PRO A 74 -5.23 -8.16 15.47
CA PRO A 74 -6.30 -7.34 16.05
C PRO A 74 -5.77 -5.93 16.39
N LEU A 75 -6.63 -4.92 16.30
CA LEU A 75 -6.33 -3.59 16.83
C LEU A 75 -6.68 -3.56 18.31
N ASP A 76 -5.82 -2.93 19.11
CA ASP A 76 -6.16 -2.54 20.47
C ASP A 76 -7.23 -1.41 20.41
N PRO A 77 -8.41 -1.54 21.04
CA PRO A 77 -9.41 -0.47 21.06
C PRO A 77 -8.86 0.87 21.58
N ASP A 78 -7.89 0.82 22.49
CA ASP A 78 -7.29 2.00 23.10
C ASP A 78 -6.45 2.81 22.10
N ILE A 79 -6.13 2.23 20.93
CA ILE A 79 -5.45 2.94 19.85
C ILE A 79 -6.21 4.19 19.40
N PHE A 80 -7.55 4.17 19.50
CA PHE A 80 -8.39 5.30 19.10
C PHE A 80 -8.44 6.40 20.17
N LEU A 81 -8.01 6.10 21.40
CA LEU A 81 -7.95 7.05 22.51
C LEU A 81 -6.65 7.87 22.48
N ASN A 82 -5.55 7.28 22.01
CA ASN A 82 -4.25 7.95 21.92
C ASN A 82 -4.19 8.94 20.73
N ARG A 83 -4.69 10.15 20.95
CA ARG A 83 -4.83 11.21 19.94
C ARG A 83 -4.01 12.45 20.29
N PRO A 84 -3.65 13.29 19.31
CA PRO A 84 -2.98 14.56 19.58
C PRO A 84 -3.73 15.41 20.62
N GLU A 85 -3.01 16.13 21.46
CA GLU A 85 -3.62 17.04 22.43
C GLU A 85 -4.45 18.11 21.70
N GLY A 86 -5.67 18.36 22.18
CA GLY A 86 -6.61 19.29 21.53
C GLY A 86 -7.20 18.78 20.20
N ALA A 87 -6.98 17.52 19.83
CA ALA A 87 -7.54 16.94 18.61
C ALA A 87 -9.09 17.09 18.57
N PRO A 88 -9.67 17.45 17.42
CA PRO A 88 -11.12 17.46 17.27
C PRO A 88 -11.70 16.04 17.45
N PRO A 89 -13.01 15.89 17.70
CA PRO A 89 -13.65 14.57 17.79
C PRO A 89 -13.38 13.71 16.55
N LEU A 90 -13.26 12.40 16.74
CA LEU A 90 -13.18 11.47 15.63
C LEU A 90 -14.45 11.60 14.76
N PRO A 91 -14.35 11.54 13.42
CA PRO A 91 -15.53 11.42 12.58
C PRO A 91 -16.36 10.21 13.02
N GLU A 92 -17.67 10.38 13.18
CA GLU A 92 -18.55 9.33 13.74
C GLU A 92 -18.46 7.99 12.97
N ASN A 93 -18.26 8.08 11.66
CA ASN A 93 -18.14 6.91 10.79
C ASN A 93 -16.70 6.37 10.65
N PHE A 94 -15.69 6.99 11.29
CA PHE A 94 -14.29 6.61 11.15
C PHE A 94 -14.05 5.18 11.64
N ILE A 95 -14.24 4.93 12.93
CA ILE A 95 -14.04 3.59 13.54
C ILE A 95 -14.82 2.49 12.80
N PRO A 96 -16.15 2.63 12.54
CA PRO A 96 -16.90 1.56 11.90
C PRO A 96 -16.48 1.29 10.45
N ILE A 97 -16.09 2.32 9.67
CA ILE A 97 -15.59 2.12 8.31
C ILE A 97 -14.16 1.55 8.36
N TYR A 98 -13.29 2.11 9.19
CA TYR A 98 -11.88 1.74 9.30
C TYR A 98 -11.70 0.26 9.62
N THR A 99 -12.38 -0.22 10.66
CA THR A 99 -12.33 -1.61 11.12
C THR A 99 -12.83 -2.58 10.05
N ARG A 100 -13.93 -2.26 9.36
CA ARG A 100 -14.47 -3.06 8.24
C ARG A 100 -13.52 -3.09 7.05
N VAL A 101 -12.89 -1.95 6.71
CA VAL A 101 -11.88 -1.87 5.65
C VAL A 101 -10.68 -2.73 5.99
N ARG A 102 -10.19 -2.66 7.22
CA ARG A 102 -9.09 -3.48 7.72
C ARG A 102 -9.41 -4.96 7.67
N LEU A 103 -10.63 -5.36 8.06
CA LEU A 103 -11.10 -6.73 7.93
C LEU A 103 -11.10 -7.21 6.47
N MET A 104 -11.62 -6.41 5.53
CA MET A 104 -11.57 -6.74 4.10
C MET A 104 -10.13 -6.89 3.62
N ARG A 105 -9.22 -6.00 4.04
CA ARG A 105 -7.79 -6.06 3.68
C ARG A 105 -7.06 -7.27 4.27
N SER A 106 -7.55 -7.83 5.36
CA SER A 106 -7.06 -9.12 5.91
C SER A 106 -7.43 -10.35 5.06
N LYS A 107 -8.26 -10.19 4.03
CA LYS A 107 -8.78 -11.27 3.17
C LYS A 107 -8.63 -10.98 1.68
N ILE A 108 -8.19 -9.77 1.32
CA ILE A 108 -8.02 -9.35 -0.07
C ILE A 108 -6.59 -8.88 -0.26
N LYS A 109 -5.82 -9.62 -1.05
CA LYS A 109 -4.49 -9.20 -1.48
C LYS A 109 -4.62 -8.26 -2.68
N THR A 110 -3.89 -7.15 -2.67
CA THR A 110 -4.03 -6.06 -3.65
C THR A 110 -2.69 -5.67 -4.24
N PRO A 111 -2.64 -4.93 -5.37
CA PRO A 111 -1.39 -4.56 -6.02
C PRO A 111 -0.40 -3.85 -5.09
N VAL A 112 -0.87 -2.96 -4.21
CA VAL A 112 0.02 -2.27 -3.26
C VAL A 112 0.77 -3.23 -2.32
N ASP A 113 0.23 -4.44 -2.08
CA ASP A 113 0.85 -5.44 -1.19
C ASP A 113 2.00 -6.22 -1.86
N SER A 114 2.01 -6.32 -3.20
CA SER A 114 3.00 -7.13 -3.94
C SER A 114 3.90 -6.29 -4.84
N VAL A 115 3.35 -5.25 -5.45
CA VAL A 115 4.02 -4.40 -6.45
C VAL A 115 3.89 -2.91 -6.11
N GLY A 116 3.46 -2.57 -4.89
CA GLY A 116 3.56 -1.20 -4.37
C GLY A 116 5.02 -0.77 -4.17
N CYS A 117 5.28 0.54 -4.15
CA CYS A 117 6.66 1.08 -4.09
C CYS A 117 7.52 0.54 -2.95
N ALA A 118 6.94 0.26 -1.78
CA ALA A 118 7.67 -0.30 -0.64
C ALA A 118 7.96 -1.80 -0.77
N ALA A 119 7.16 -2.53 -1.55
CA ALA A 119 7.35 -3.95 -1.82
C ALA A 119 8.32 -4.19 -2.98
N ILE A 120 8.30 -3.33 -4.00
CA ILE A 120 9.09 -3.46 -5.24
C ILE A 120 10.58 -3.80 -4.99
N PRO A 121 11.33 -3.11 -4.11
CA PRO A 121 12.73 -3.45 -3.88
C PRO A 121 12.93 -4.89 -3.41
N ILE A 122 11.98 -5.49 -2.70
CA ILE A 122 12.08 -6.88 -2.26
C ILE A 122 11.55 -7.82 -3.35
N THR A 123 10.35 -7.54 -3.86
CA THR A 123 9.64 -8.46 -4.74
C THR A 123 10.22 -8.54 -6.15
N VAL A 124 10.79 -7.44 -6.66
CA VAL A 124 11.40 -7.42 -8.00
C VAL A 124 12.81 -8.00 -7.95
N ASN A 125 13.64 -7.68 -6.95
CA ASN A 125 14.97 -8.31 -6.81
C ASN A 125 14.90 -9.83 -6.67
N ALA A 126 13.88 -10.34 -5.96
CA ALA A 126 13.66 -11.77 -5.83
C ALA A 126 13.44 -12.49 -7.18
N GLN A 127 12.91 -11.81 -8.20
CA GLN A 127 12.75 -12.36 -9.56
C GLN A 127 14.09 -12.59 -10.27
N PHE A 128 15.14 -11.90 -9.81
CA PHE A 128 16.51 -12.02 -10.31
C PHE A 128 17.40 -12.83 -9.35
N ASN A 129 16.81 -13.64 -8.47
CA ASN A 129 17.50 -14.44 -7.45
C ASN A 129 18.34 -13.62 -6.44
N ILE A 130 18.00 -12.35 -6.24
CA ILE A 130 18.59 -11.51 -5.20
C ILE A 130 17.64 -11.53 -4.00
N LEU A 131 17.97 -12.36 -3.01
CA LEU A 131 17.20 -12.50 -1.78
C LEU A 131 17.32 -11.22 -0.93
N GLN A 132 16.30 -10.96 -0.10
CA GLN A 132 16.24 -9.78 0.77
C GLN A 132 17.52 -9.56 1.59
N GLU A 133 18.08 -10.61 2.18
CA GLU A 133 19.33 -10.55 2.96
C GLU A 133 20.58 -10.18 2.14
N GLN A 134 20.53 -10.34 0.81
CA GLN A 134 21.61 -9.96 -0.09
C GLN A 134 21.51 -8.48 -0.53
N ILE A 135 20.37 -7.83 -0.34
CA ILE A 135 20.17 -6.42 -0.69
C ILE A 135 20.81 -5.54 0.38
N LYS A 136 21.90 -4.85 0.03
CA LYS A 136 22.52 -3.84 0.91
C LYS A 136 21.48 -2.77 1.31
N PRO A 137 21.37 -2.34 2.58
CA PRO A 137 20.36 -1.37 3.02
C PRO A 137 20.30 -0.08 2.18
N LYS A 138 21.46 0.47 1.81
CA LYS A 138 21.53 1.65 0.94
C LYS A 138 20.94 1.42 -0.47
N ASN A 139 21.11 0.22 -1.02
CA ASN A 139 20.52 -0.14 -2.32
C ASN A 139 19.00 -0.28 -2.19
N TYR A 140 18.50 -0.87 -1.11
CA TYR A 140 17.06 -0.90 -0.82
C TYR A 140 16.47 0.52 -0.76
N ARG A 141 17.10 1.42 0.00
CA ARG A 141 16.65 2.81 0.15
C ARG A 141 16.66 3.57 -1.18
N LEU A 142 17.70 3.40 -1.99
CA LEU A 142 17.78 3.94 -3.34
C LEU A 142 16.65 3.41 -4.22
N GLN A 143 16.49 2.08 -4.30
CA GLN A 143 15.47 1.44 -5.14
C GLN A 143 14.04 1.85 -4.72
N LEU A 144 13.79 1.98 -3.42
CA LEU A 144 12.54 2.53 -2.88
C LEU A 144 12.29 3.96 -3.38
N LEU A 145 13.30 4.83 -3.32
CA LEU A 145 13.20 6.21 -3.80
C LEU A 145 12.91 6.25 -5.31
N ILE A 146 13.64 5.47 -6.13
CA ILE A 146 13.42 5.41 -7.58
C ILE A 146 12.01 4.88 -7.89
N ALA A 147 11.56 3.82 -7.20
CA ALA A 147 10.21 3.31 -7.34
C ALA A 147 9.15 4.38 -6.97
N LEU A 148 9.39 5.21 -5.96
CA LEU A 148 8.50 6.32 -5.62
C LEU A 148 8.49 7.40 -6.72
N MET A 149 9.65 7.78 -7.28
CA MET A 149 9.75 8.75 -8.36
C MET A 149 9.02 8.28 -9.64
N LEU A 150 9.15 6.99 -9.97
CA LEU A 150 8.47 6.38 -11.12
C LEU A 150 6.95 6.20 -10.89
N SER A 151 6.49 6.12 -9.64
CA SER A 151 5.08 5.86 -9.31
C SER A 151 4.09 6.97 -9.68
N ALA A 152 4.53 8.22 -9.80
CA ALA A 152 3.61 9.33 -10.01
C ALA A 152 2.76 9.15 -11.27
N GLN A 153 1.43 9.09 -11.14
CA GLN A 153 0.52 8.88 -12.27
C GLN A 153 0.86 7.61 -13.09
N THR A 154 1.31 6.56 -12.42
CA THR A 154 1.65 5.28 -13.04
C THR A 154 1.04 4.16 -12.21
N LYS A 155 0.60 3.09 -12.87
CA LYS A 155 0.09 1.91 -12.16
C LYS A 155 1.24 1.15 -11.52
N ASP A 156 1.02 0.59 -10.34
CA ASP A 156 2.01 -0.17 -9.58
C ASP A 156 2.68 -1.28 -10.42
N GLU A 157 1.91 -1.98 -11.26
CA GLU A 157 2.42 -3.07 -12.11
C GLU A 157 3.42 -2.56 -13.17
N LEU A 158 3.13 -1.41 -13.80
CA LEU A 158 4.04 -0.79 -14.78
C LEU A 158 5.30 -0.21 -14.12
N ASN A 159 5.17 0.26 -12.87
CA ASN A 159 6.30 0.71 -12.09
C ASN A 159 7.22 -0.46 -11.72
N ALA A 160 6.65 -1.58 -11.28
CA ALA A 160 7.39 -2.80 -11.00
C ALA A 160 8.11 -3.34 -12.26
N GLU A 161 7.44 -3.33 -13.41
CA GLU A 161 8.05 -3.69 -14.70
C GLU A 161 9.24 -2.78 -15.04
N ALA A 162 9.09 -1.46 -14.91
CA ALA A 162 10.17 -0.51 -15.15
C ALA A 162 11.37 -0.75 -14.20
N MET A 163 11.11 -0.99 -12.92
CA MET A 163 12.15 -1.33 -11.94
C MET A 163 12.84 -2.67 -12.27
N GLY A 164 12.09 -3.65 -12.78
CA GLY A 164 12.63 -4.91 -13.29
C GLY A 164 13.56 -4.71 -14.49
N ASN A 165 13.18 -3.85 -15.44
CA ASN A 165 14.03 -3.49 -16.57
C ASN A 165 15.35 -2.85 -16.12
N LEU A 166 15.31 -1.97 -15.12
CA LEU A 166 16.52 -1.34 -14.55
C LEU A 166 17.43 -2.36 -13.86
N ILE A 167 16.86 -3.26 -13.05
CA ILE A 167 17.62 -4.31 -12.37
C ILE A 167 18.25 -5.26 -13.40
N ARG A 168 17.47 -5.75 -14.37
CA ARG A 168 17.95 -6.63 -15.44
C ARG A 168 19.11 -5.99 -16.21
N TYR A 169 18.94 -4.75 -16.66
CA TYR A 169 20.00 -4.03 -17.38
C TYR A 169 21.26 -3.87 -16.53
N SER A 170 21.11 -3.61 -15.22
CA SER A 170 22.26 -3.48 -14.31
C SER A 170 23.04 -4.79 -14.19
N ILE A 171 22.35 -5.93 -14.16
CA ILE A 171 22.97 -7.25 -14.06
C ILE A 171 23.61 -7.66 -15.40
N GLU A 172 22.83 -7.62 -16.48
CA GLU A 172 23.21 -8.20 -17.78
C GLU A 172 24.17 -7.31 -18.57
N GLU A 173 23.92 -6.00 -18.62
CA GLU A 173 24.68 -5.07 -19.48
C GLU A 173 25.81 -4.38 -18.72
N LEU A 174 25.62 -4.11 -17.42
CA LEU A 174 26.61 -3.42 -16.59
C LEU A 174 27.46 -4.35 -15.72
N ASN A 175 27.13 -5.65 -15.67
CA ASN A 175 27.79 -6.66 -14.84
C ASN A 175 27.78 -6.30 -13.33
N ILE A 176 26.66 -5.75 -12.84
CA ILE A 176 26.44 -5.41 -11.43
C ILE A 176 25.48 -6.44 -10.81
N PRO A 177 25.99 -7.51 -10.16
CA PRO A 177 25.16 -8.61 -9.68
C PRO A 177 24.22 -8.20 -8.54
N GLU A 178 24.48 -7.09 -7.84
CA GLU A 178 23.57 -6.54 -6.84
C GLU A 178 22.33 -5.83 -7.41
N GLY A 179 22.14 -5.85 -8.75
CA GLY A 179 21.01 -5.23 -9.41
C GLY A 179 21.12 -3.70 -9.48
N LEU A 180 20.02 -3.01 -9.21
CA LEU A 180 19.98 -1.55 -9.32
C LEU A 180 20.69 -0.89 -8.13
N THR A 181 21.90 -0.40 -8.37
CA THR A 181 22.73 0.36 -7.42
C THR A 181 22.91 1.82 -7.86
N LEU A 182 23.50 2.66 -7.01
CA LEU A 182 23.82 4.03 -7.40
C LEU A 182 24.85 4.05 -8.54
N GLU A 183 25.85 3.16 -8.48
CA GLU A 183 26.83 2.99 -9.55
C GLU A 183 26.15 2.64 -10.89
N ALA A 184 25.18 1.72 -10.86
CA ALA A 184 24.41 1.36 -12.04
C ALA A 184 23.70 2.59 -12.62
N LEU A 185 22.96 3.35 -11.82
CA LEU A 185 22.26 4.55 -12.27
C LEU A 185 23.20 5.63 -12.86
N LEU A 186 24.41 5.77 -12.29
CA LEU A 186 25.42 6.69 -12.81
C LEU A 186 25.99 6.22 -14.16
N ARG A 187 26.08 4.91 -14.38
CA ARG A 187 26.59 4.31 -15.63
C ARG A 187 25.55 4.19 -16.75
N ILE A 188 24.26 4.06 -16.43
CA ILE A 188 23.20 4.00 -17.46
C ILE A 188 23.09 5.35 -18.19
N ASP A 189 23.24 5.36 -19.51
CA ASP A 189 23.01 6.55 -20.32
C ASP A 189 21.55 7.04 -20.23
N GLU A 190 21.31 8.35 -20.22
CA GLU A 190 19.96 8.90 -20.06
C GLU A 190 18.99 8.42 -21.15
N LYS A 191 19.44 8.26 -22.39
CA LYS A 191 18.63 7.73 -23.50
C LYS A 191 18.20 6.28 -23.24
N VAL A 192 19.12 5.46 -22.74
CA VAL A 192 18.82 4.06 -22.37
C VAL A 192 17.87 4.03 -21.17
N LEU A 193 18.10 4.89 -20.17
CA LEU A 193 17.21 5.01 -19.02
C LEU A 193 15.77 5.36 -19.43
N VAL A 194 15.60 6.29 -20.38
CA VAL A 194 14.31 6.64 -20.99
C VAL A 194 13.62 5.42 -21.59
N ASP A 195 14.36 4.61 -22.36
CA ASP A 195 13.82 3.41 -23.00
C ASP A 195 13.44 2.31 -22.00
N LEU A 196 14.26 2.11 -20.96
CA LEU A 196 14.02 1.11 -19.91
C LEU A 196 12.73 1.40 -19.11
N VAL A 197 12.38 2.68 -18.95
CA VAL A 197 11.19 3.11 -18.19
C VAL A 197 10.04 3.63 -19.06
N LYS A 198 10.06 3.40 -20.38
CA LYS A 198 9.10 3.98 -21.35
C LYS A 198 7.61 3.67 -21.07
N MET A 199 7.32 2.56 -20.40
CA MET A 199 5.96 2.15 -20.01
C MET A 199 5.37 3.04 -18.89
N VAL A 200 6.22 3.76 -18.17
CA VAL A 200 5.83 4.70 -17.12
C VAL A 200 5.31 6.00 -17.74
N GLY A 201 4.23 6.56 -17.18
CA GLY A 201 3.71 7.85 -17.63
C GLY A 201 4.72 8.97 -17.39
N PHE A 202 4.91 9.87 -18.35
CA PHE A 202 5.92 10.95 -18.32
C PHE A 202 7.38 10.44 -18.19
N HIS A 203 7.68 9.25 -18.73
CA HIS A 203 9.00 8.59 -18.63
C HIS A 203 10.18 9.49 -18.99
N ASN A 204 10.10 10.31 -20.06
CA ASN A 204 11.21 11.21 -20.45
C ASN A 204 11.66 12.12 -19.30
N ARG A 205 10.71 12.79 -18.65
CA ARG A 205 10.99 13.69 -17.53
C ARG A 205 11.44 12.91 -16.29
N LYS A 206 10.83 11.75 -16.04
CA LYS A 206 11.18 10.92 -14.89
C LYS A 206 12.58 10.33 -15.00
N ALA A 207 12.97 9.83 -16.16
CA ALA A 207 14.32 9.34 -16.43
C ALA A 207 15.36 10.45 -16.18
N HIS A 208 15.10 11.66 -16.70
CA HIS A 208 15.95 12.82 -16.43
C HIS A 208 16.09 13.10 -14.92
N TYR A 209 14.98 13.13 -14.17
CA TYR A 209 15.00 13.35 -12.72
C TYR A 209 15.71 12.22 -11.96
N VAL A 210 15.53 10.97 -12.36
CA VAL A 210 16.24 9.82 -11.77
C VAL A 210 17.75 9.97 -11.98
N LYS A 211 18.18 10.35 -13.18
CA LYS A 211 19.60 10.57 -13.49
C LYS A 211 20.20 11.71 -12.65
N GLN A 212 19.54 12.86 -12.63
CA GLN A 212 19.94 14.00 -11.80
C GLN A 212 19.98 13.65 -10.31
N THR A 213 19.00 12.88 -9.84
CA THR A 213 18.97 12.40 -8.44
C THR A 213 20.21 11.56 -8.16
N ALA A 214 20.55 10.58 -9.00
CA ALA A 214 21.75 9.77 -8.81
C ALA A 214 23.03 10.62 -8.72
N GLU A 215 23.17 11.64 -9.57
CA GLU A 215 24.30 12.57 -9.52
C GLU A 215 24.35 13.40 -8.23
N ILE A 216 23.20 13.86 -7.74
CA ILE A 216 23.09 14.62 -6.49
C ILE A 216 23.44 13.72 -5.30
N LEU A 217 22.93 12.48 -5.25
CA LEU A 217 23.22 11.54 -4.16
C LEU A 217 24.72 11.24 -4.07
N ALA A 218 25.37 11.04 -5.21
CA ALA A 218 26.81 10.79 -5.27
C ALA A 218 27.65 11.99 -4.79
N LYS A 219 27.21 13.22 -5.09
CA LYS A 219 27.97 14.45 -4.78
C LYS A 219 27.70 15.00 -3.38
N GLN A 220 26.48 14.88 -2.87
CA GLN A 220 26.00 15.67 -1.73
C GLN A 220 25.48 14.83 -0.55
N PHE A 221 25.21 13.54 -0.75
CA PHE A 221 24.56 12.68 0.25
C PHE A 221 25.31 11.38 0.53
N ASP A 222 26.63 11.38 0.35
CA ASP A 222 27.50 10.23 0.65
C ASP A 222 27.00 8.91 0.01
N CYS A 223 26.53 9.02 -1.24
CA CYS A 223 26.02 7.89 -2.02
C CYS A 223 24.81 7.15 -1.41
N ASP A 224 24.04 7.78 -0.51
CA ASP A 224 22.79 7.27 0.04
C ASP A 224 21.68 8.33 -0.10
N ILE A 225 20.43 7.96 0.16
CA ILE A 225 19.32 8.93 0.12
C ILE A 225 19.36 9.85 1.36
N PRO A 226 18.86 11.10 1.27
CA PRO A 226 18.77 12.00 2.41
C PRO A 226 17.95 11.41 3.59
N THR A 227 18.29 11.82 4.81
CA THR A 227 17.75 11.25 6.07
C THR A 227 16.69 12.13 6.74
N ASP A 228 16.33 13.24 6.08
CA ASP A 228 15.31 14.19 6.49
C ASP A 228 14.45 14.66 5.30
N LEU A 229 13.32 15.30 5.62
CA LEU A 229 12.34 15.69 4.60
C LEU A 229 12.85 16.82 3.70
N VAL A 230 13.67 17.72 4.23
CA VAL A 230 14.20 18.87 3.46
C VAL A 230 15.13 18.37 2.37
N GLY A 231 16.06 17.48 2.72
CA GLY A 231 16.98 16.86 1.77
C GLY A 231 16.25 16.01 0.73
N ILE A 232 15.29 15.18 1.15
CA ILE A 232 14.51 14.38 0.19
C ILE A 232 13.73 15.29 -0.79
N LEU A 233 13.16 16.40 -0.33
CA LEU A 233 12.43 17.33 -1.18
C LEU A 233 13.32 18.22 -2.05
N SER A 234 14.63 18.30 -1.77
CA SER A 234 15.57 18.96 -2.67
C SER A 234 15.86 18.15 -3.95
N LEU A 235 15.50 16.86 -3.96
CA LEU A 235 15.70 16.00 -5.13
C LEU A 235 14.67 16.31 -6.23
N PRO A 236 15.10 16.38 -7.49
CA PRO A 236 14.20 16.76 -8.59
C PRO A 236 13.10 15.72 -8.78
N GLY A 237 11.87 16.20 -8.96
CA GLY A 237 10.71 15.34 -9.18
C GLY A 237 10.15 14.65 -7.92
N VAL A 238 10.77 14.85 -6.75
CA VAL A 238 10.29 14.29 -5.48
C VAL A 238 9.32 15.26 -4.80
N GLY A 239 8.07 14.83 -4.64
CA GLY A 239 7.04 15.61 -3.95
C GLY A 239 6.83 15.22 -2.47
N PRO A 240 6.07 16.00 -1.68
CA PRO A 240 5.82 15.73 -0.25
C PRO A 240 5.39 14.30 0.08
N LYS A 241 4.44 13.73 -0.67
CA LYS A 241 3.99 12.34 -0.48
C LYS A 241 5.12 11.33 -0.67
N MET A 242 5.97 11.53 -1.68
CA MET A 242 7.10 10.64 -1.93
C MET A 242 8.12 10.76 -0.80
N GLY A 243 8.43 11.99 -0.38
CA GLY A 243 9.40 12.22 0.69
C GLY A 243 8.98 11.63 2.02
N LEU A 244 7.73 11.82 2.42
CA LEU A 244 7.19 11.21 3.64
C LEU A 244 7.25 9.69 3.57
N LEU A 245 6.81 9.07 2.47
CA LEU A 245 6.89 7.62 2.34
C LEU A 245 8.33 7.10 2.28
N ALA A 246 9.25 7.83 1.63
CA ALA A 246 10.66 7.47 1.62
C ALA A 246 11.22 7.43 3.04
N LEU A 247 11.04 8.50 3.83
CA LEU A 247 11.52 8.54 5.22
C LEU A 247 10.92 7.44 6.10
N GLN A 248 9.61 7.21 5.98
CA GLN A 248 8.92 6.17 6.75
C GLN A 248 9.49 4.79 6.49
N LYS A 249 9.77 4.46 5.22
CA LYS A 249 10.14 3.09 4.79
C LYS A 249 11.65 2.87 4.74
N ALA A 250 12.44 3.91 4.51
CA ALA A 250 13.91 3.85 4.46
C ALA A 250 14.56 4.07 5.83
N TRP A 251 13.99 4.96 6.64
CA TRP A 251 14.61 5.43 7.87
C TRP A 251 13.74 5.22 9.09
N GLY A 252 12.56 4.59 8.96
CA GLY A 252 11.65 4.38 10.08
C GLY A 252 11.18 5.68 10.73
N LYS A 253 11.26 6.81 10.04
CA LYS A 253 10.90 8.14 10.57
C LYS A 253 9.47 8.52 10.19
N MET A 254 8.61 8.76 11.18
CA MET A 254 7.22 9.15 10.94
C MET A 254 7.05 10.68 10.93
N SER A 255 7.56 11.34 9.88
CA SER A 255 7.48 12.81 9.74
C SER A 255 6.10 13.33 9.29
N GLY A 256 5.14 12.45 9.01
CA GLY A 256 3.80 12.82 8.54
C GLY A 256 3.14 11.73 7.70
N ILE A 257 1.87 11.90 7.35
CA ILE A 257 1.08 10.93 6.59
C ILE A 257 1.30 11.11 5.08
N GLY A 258 1.77 10.07 4.39
CA GLY A 258 1.79 10.06 2.93
C GLY A 258 0.36 9.99 2.37
N VAL A 259 -0.20 11.08 1.86
CA VAL A 259 -1.54 11.09 1.25
C VAL A 259 -1.44 11.04 -0.27
N ASP A 260 -2.03 9.99 -0.86
CA ASP A 260 -2.11 9.82 -2.30
C ASP A 260 -3.54 10.08 -2.83
N VAL A 261 -3.78 9.78 -4.10
CA VAL A 261 -5.10 9.97 -4.73
C VAL A 261 -6.19 9.06 -4.14
N HIS A 262 -5.83 7.89 -3.62
CA HIS A 262 -6.78 6.98 -2.98
C HIS A 262 -7.17 7.50 -1.60
N VAL A 263 -6.19 7.79 -0.75
CA VAL A 263 -6.40 8.35 0.59
C VAL A 263 -7.17 9.67 0.50
N HIS A 264 -6.72 10.60 -0.35
CA HIS A 264 -7.39 11.89 -0.53
C HIS A 264 -8.86 11.74 -0.96
N ARG A 265 -9.13 10.87 -1.95
CA ARG A 265 -10.49 10.62 -2.43
C ARG A 265 -11.37 10.01 -1.34
N LEU A 266 -10.88 8.97 -0.66
CA LEU A 266 -11.66 8.20 0.30
C LEU A 266 -11.95 9.03 1.56
N CYS A 267 -10.96 9.73 2.11
CA CYS A 267 -11.16 10.59 3.28
C CYS A 267 -12.19 11.70 3.01
N LYS A 268 -12.12 12.35 1.84
CA LYS A 268 -13.12 13.36 1.45
C LYS A 268 -14.51 12.76 1.24
N MET A 269 -14.56 11.62 0.57
CA MET A 269 -15.81 10.91 0.28
C MET A 269 -16.53 10.48 1.56
N TRP A 270 -15.78 10.02 2.57
CA TRP A 270 -16.33 9.60 3.85
C TRP A 270 -16.58 10.75 4.84
N GLY A 271 -16.15 11.96 4.52
CA GLY A 271 -16.24 13.10 5.44
C GLY A 271 -15.27 12.98 6.63
N TRP A 272 -14.19 12.22 6.48
CA TRP A 272 -13.09 12.18 7.46
C TRP A 272 -12.27 13.46 7.47
N VAL A 273 -12.38 14.24 6.39
CA VAL A 273 -11.84 15.58 6.27
C VAL A 273 -12.87 16.48 5.60
N ASP A 274 -12.80 17.79 5.87
CA ASP A 274 -13.64 18.80 5.25
C ASP A 274 -13.28 18.95 3.78
N ALA A 275 -14.14 18.41 2.91
CA ALA A 275 -13.94 18.43 1.46
C ALA A 275 -13.79 19.85 0.86
N ARG A 276 -14.29 20.90 1.53
CA ARG A 276 -14.19 22.30 1.08
C ARG A 276 -12.80 22.89 1.39
N LYS A 277 -12.22 22.53 2.54
CA LYS A 277 -10.87 22.95 2.95
C LYS A 277 -9.80 22.08 2.29
N CYS A 278 -10.05 20.78 2.19
CA CYS A 278 -9.17 19.79 1.60
C CYS A 278 -9.20 19.76 0.06
N LYS A 279 -8.66 20.81 -0.57
CA LYS A 279 -8.52 20.91 -2.03
C LYS A 279 -7.36 20.10 -2.59
N THR A 280 -6.31 19.88 -1.80
CA THR A 280 -5.09 19.16 -2.20
C THR A 280 -4.82 17.97 -1.26
N ALA A 281 -3.95 17.06 -1.69
CA ALA A 281 -3.50 15.94 -0.85
C ALA A 281 -2.81 16.42 0.43
N ASP A 282 -2.03 17.52 0.38
CA ASP A 282 -1.37 18.08 1.55
C ASP A 282 -2.37 18.68 2.56
N HIS A 283 -3.46 19.29 2.10
CA HIS A 283 -4.53 19.72 3.01
C HIS A 283 -5.15 18.52 3.73
N THR A 284 -5.43 17.43 3.01
CA THR A 284 -5.95 16.20 3.63
C THR A 284 -4.97 15.60 4.60
N ARG A 285 -3.67 15.62 4.29
CA ARG A 285 -2.62 15.19 5.23
C ARG A 285 -2.72 15.97 6.53
N LYS A 286 -2.63 17.29 6.48
CA LYS A 286 -2.67 18.16 7.67
C LYS A 286 -3.94 17.95 8.50
N GLU A 287 -5.08 17.78 7.84
CA GLU A 287 -6.34 17.57 8.54
C GLU A 287 -6.40 16.17 9.19
N LEU A 288 -5.95 15.11 8.50
CA LEU A 288 -5.81 13.78 9.11
C LEU A 288 -4.84 13.80 10.29
N GLU A 289 -3.67 14.43 10.14
CA GLU A 289 -2.66 14.54 11.20
C GLU A 289 -3.19 15.25 12.46
N SER A 290 -4.22 16.11 12.31
CA SER A 290 -4.81 16.84 13.45
C SER A 290 -5.65 15.97 14.40
N TRP A 291 -6.12 14.80 13.97
CA TRP A 291 -7.03 13.97 14.77
C TRP A 291 -6.76 12.46 14.72
N LEU A 292 -6.10 11.95 13.68
CA LEU A 292 -5.81 10.53 13.53
C LEU A 292 -4.73 10.12 14.55
N PRO A 293 -4.96 9.08 15.37
CA PRO A 293 -3.94 8.51 16.24
C PRO A 293 -2.62 8.24 15.50
N LYS A 294 -1.49 8.69 16.06
CA LYS A 294 -0.16 8.53 15.44
C LYS A 294 0.18 7.08 15.11
N ALA A 295 -0.26 6.14 15.95
CA ALA A 295 -0.07 4.71 15.74
C ALA A 295 -0.69 4.18 14.42
N LEU A 296 -1.67 4.89 13.85
CA LEU A 296 -2.31 4.51 12.58
C LEU A 296 -1.63 5.13 11.35
N TRP A 297 -0.66 6.04 11.52
CA TRP A 297 -0.08 6.80 10.39
C TRP A 297 0.72 5.92 9.43
N TYR A 298 1.36 4.85 9.92
CA TYR A 298 2.05 3.87 9.07
C TYR A 298 1.09 3.05 8.21
N GLU A 299 -0.07 2.68 8.76
CA GLU A 299 -0.98 1.73 8.11
C GLU A 299 -2.07 2.40 7.25
N ILE A 300 -2.44 3.66 7.54
CA ILE A 300 -3.55 4.34 6.86
C ILE A 300 -3.38 4.41 5.34
N ASN A 301 -2.16 4.70 4.84
CA ASN A 301 -1.92 4.78 3.41
C ASN A 301 -2.09 3.42 2.71
N PRO A 302 -1.29 2.37 3.00
CA PRO A 302 -1.42 1.08 2.31
C PRO A 302 -2.79 0.42 2.51
N LEU A 303 -3.46 0.69 3.64
CA LEU A 303 -4.82 0.22 3.89
C LEU A 303 -5.80 0.79 2.86
N LEU A 304 -5.84 2.12 2.75
CA LEU A 304 -6.79 2.82 1.88
C LEU A 304 -6.42 2.74 0.41
N VAL A 305 -5.13 2.67 0.08
CA VAL A 305 -4.66 2.42 -1.30
C VAL A 305 -5.19 1.08 -1.78
N GLY A 306 -4.90 -0.02 -1.06
CA GLY A 306 -5.35 -1.35 -1.47
C GLY A 306 -6.88 -1.44 -1.54
N PHE A 307 -7.59 -0.89 -0.55
CA PHE A 307 -9.05 -0.83 -0.58
C PHE A 307 -9.59 -0.03 -1.77
N GLY A 308 -8.97 1.10 -2.08
CA GLY A 308 -9.34 1.97 -3.19
C GLY A 308 -8.90 1.46 -4.56
N GLN A 309 -8.01 0.48 -4.62
CA GLN A 309 -7.57 -0.20 -5.86
C GLN A 309 -8.56 -1.26 -6.32
N VAL A 310 -9.24 -1.94 -5.40
CA VAL A 310 -10.03 -3.15 -5.73
C VAL A 310 -11.48 -3.15 -5.26
N ILE A 311 -11.82 -2.47 -4.14
CA ILE A 311 -13.21 -2.37 -3.65
C ILE A 311 -13.80 -1.01 -4.03
N CYS A 312 -13.27 0.08 -3.47
CA CYS A 312 -13.83 1.42 -3.67
C CYS A 312 -13.07 2.18 -4.76
N MET A 313 -13.08 1.59 -5.95
CA MET A 313 -12.45 2.14 -7.15
C MET A 313 -13.06 3.50 -7.55
N SER A 314 -12.26 4.35 -8.21
CA SER A 314 -12.73 5.66 -8.70
C SER A 314 -13.87 5.54 -9.71
N ARG A 315 -13.85 4.47 -10.51
CA ARG A 315 -14.92 4.05 -11.42
C ARG A 315 -15.25 2.59 -11.14
N GLY A 316 -16.52 2.23 -11.13
CA GLY A 316 -16.96 0.85 -10.87
C GLY A 316 -16.84 0.40 -9.41
N LYS A 317 -17.20 1.27 -8.44
CA LYS A 317 -17.21 0.92 -7.01
C LYS A 317 -17.93 -0.41 -6.76
N ARG A 318 -17.36 -1.25 -5.91
CA ARG A 318 -17.91 -2.57 -5.57
C ARG A 318 -18.66 -2.54 -4.24
N CYS A 319 -19.69 -1.68 -4.16
CA CYS A 319 -20.52 -1.54 -2.96
C CYS A 319 -21.32 -2.82 -2.64
N ASP A 320 -21.52 -3.70 -3.62
CA ASP A 320 -22.12 -5.03 -3.53
C ASP A 320 -21.39 -5.97 -2.56
N ILE A 321 -20.05 -5.88 -2.52
CA ILE A 321 -19.19 -6.74 -1.70
C ILE A 321 -18.44 -5.97 -0.60
N CYS A 322 -18.72 -4.67 -0.44
CA CYS A 322 -18.10 -3.83 0.58
C CYS A 322 -18.84 -3.98 1.92
N LEU A 323 -18.13 -4.36 3.00
CA LEU A 323 -18.73 -4.50 4.33
C LEU A 323 -19.21 -3.19 4.94
N ALA A 324 -18.66 -2.05 4.51
CA ALA A 324 -19.01 -0.74 5.04
C ALA A 324 -20.21 -0.10 4.33
N ASN A 325 -20.94 -0.83 3.49
CA ASN A 325 -22.03 -0.27 2.68
C ASN A 325 -23.25 0.19 3.50
N ASP A 326 -23.38 -0.26 4.74
CA ASP A 326 -24.39 0.09 5.72
C ASP A 326 -24.10 1.44 6.41
N VAL A 327 -22.83 1.69 6.73
CA VAL A 327 -22.35 2.89 7.43
C VAL A 327 -21.73 3.95 6.51
N CYS A 328 -21.46 3.61 5.25
CA CYS A 328 -20.84 4.51 4.28
C CYS A 328 -21.86 5.52 3.74
N ASN A 329 -21.64 6.80 4.03
CA ASN A 329 -22.38 7.94 3.50
C ASN A 329 -22.33 8.06 1.97
N ALA A 330 -21.35 7.46 1.30
CA ALA A 330 -21.13 7.52 -0.14
C ALA A 330 -21.41 6.21 -0.89
N VAL A 331 -22.21 5.32 -0.27
CA VAL A 331 -22.63 4.05 -0.87
C VAL A 331 -23.43 4.26 -2.16
N ASP A 332 -23.09 3.49 -3.20
CA ASP A 332 -23.91 3.46 -4.41
C ASP A 332 -25.13 2.54 -4.21
N LYS A 333 -26.25 3.16 -3.82
CA LYS A 333 -27.52 2.44 -3.59
C LYS A 333 -28.07 1.76 -4.84
N LYS A 334 -27.68 2.17 -6.06
CA LYS A 334 -28.14 1.51 -7.29
C LYS A 334 -27.53 0.12 -7.40
N ILE A 335 -26.25 0.00 -7.05
CA ILE A 335 -25.53 -1.29 -7.01
C ILE A 335 -26.18 -2.24 -6.01
N LEU A 336 -26.65 -1.75 -4.86
CA LEU A 336 -27.31 -2.63 -3.86
C LEU A 336 -28.71 -3.11 -4.28
N LYS A 337 -29.36 -2.41 -5.22
CA LYS A 337 -30.74 -2.71 -5.65
C LYS A 337 -30.81 -3.63 -6.87
N THR A 338 -29.72 -3.82 -7.60
CA THR A 338 -29.73 -4.69 -8.79
C THR A 338 -29.94 -6.15 -8.39
N LYS A 339 -30.75 -6.87 -9.17
CA LYS A 339 -30.90 -8.34 -9.05
C LYS A 339 -29.54 -9.04 -9.18
N ASP A 340 -28.60 -8.41 -9.89
CA ASP A 340 -27.23 -8.88 -10.05
C ASP A 340 -26.38 -8.75 -8.79
N ALA A 341 -26.64 -7.84 -7.84
CA ALA A 341 -25.91 -7.87 -6.56
C ALA A 341 -26.16 -9.18 -5.79
N LYS A 342 -27.34 -9.80 -5.98
CA LYS A 342 -27.63 -11.14 -5.46
C LYS A 342 -26.94 -12.24 -6.26
N LYS A 343 -26.71 -12.08 -7.57
CA LYS A 343 -25.99 -13.05 -8.42
C LYS A 343 -24.46 -12.92 -8.36
N ILE A 344 -23.93 -11.71 -8.21
CA ILE A 344 -22.50 -11.40 -8.07
C ILE A 344 -21.99 -11.96 -6.75
N SER A 345 -22.86 -12.05 -5.74
CA SER A 345 -22.59 -12.84 -4.53
C SER A 345 -22.43 -14.36 -4.78
N HIS A 346 -22.67 -14.85 -6.00
CA HIS A 346 -22.47 -16.27 -6.38
C HIS A 346 -21.58 -16.43 -7.62
N LYS A 347 -21.38 -15.37 -8.42
CA LYS A 347 -20.55 -15.34 -9.63
C LYS A 347 -19.88 -13.96 -9.73
N MET A 348 -18.80 -13.75 -9.00
CA MET A 348 -17.90 -12.63 -9.32
C MET A 348 -17.09 -13.03 -10.56
N PRO A 349 -17.19 -12.32 -11.70
CA PRO A 349 -16.23 -12.52 -12.78
C PRO A 349 -14.85 -12.09 -12.27
N LEU A 350 -14.02 -13.07 -11.95
CA LEU A 350 -12.64 -12.86 -11.48
C LEU A 350 -11.72 -12.31 -12.58
N LYS A 351 -12.11 -12.44 -13.84
CA LYS A 351 -11.31 -12.14 -15.05
C LYS A 351 -10.83 -10.69 -15.22
N SER A 352 -11.27 -9.72 -14.41
CA SER A 352 -10.84 -8.31 -14.54
C SER A 352 -10.50 -7.59 -13.23
N ASN A 353 -10.35 -8.33 -12.12
CA ASN A 353 -10.04 -7.72 -10.84
C ASN A 353 -8.52 -7.68 -10.60
N ARG A 354 -8.01 -6.52 -10.16
CA ARG A 354 -6.58 -6.31 -9.87
C ARG A 354 -6.12 -6.93 -8.53
N GLY A 355 -6.98 -7.62 -7.80
CA GLY A 355 -6.65 -8.21 -6.50
C GLY A 355 -7.11 -9.66 -6.41
N ASP A 356 -6.56 -10.39 -5.44
CA ASP A 356 -6.99 -11.74 -5.09
C ASP A 356 -8.11 -11.66 -4.05
N PHE A 357 -9.28 -12.18 -4.44
CA PHE A 357 -10.50 -12.17 -3.65
C PHE A 357 -10.83 -13.54 -3.04
N SER A 358 -10.01 -14.57 -3.24
CA SER A 358 -10.37 -15.96 -2.92
C SER A 358 -10.82 -16.13 -1.46
N LEU A 359 -9.98 -15.69 -0.51
CA LEU A 359 -10.30 -15.72 0.92
C LEU A 359 -11.47 -14.81 1.31
N TRP A 360 -11.68 -13.72 0.58
CA TRP A 360 -12.81 -12.81 0.81
C TRP A 360 -14.14 -13.43 0.40
N LEU A 361 -14.16 -14.12 -0.73
CA LEU A 361 -15.34 -14.84 -1.21
C LEU A 361 -15.70 -15.97 -0.26
N GLU A 362 -14.72 -16.72 0.24
CA GLU A 362 -14.94 -17.73 1.28
C GLU A 362 -15.51 -17.14 2.57
N TYR A 363 -14.99 -15.99 3.01
CA TYR A 363 -15.50 -15.30 4.19
C TYR A 363 -16.97 -14.91 4.02
N LEU A 364 -17.33 -14.36 2.85
CA LEU A 364 -18.71 -14.00 2.54
C LEU A 364 -19.62 -15.23 2.45
N ALA A 365 -19.13 -16.34 1.87
CA ALA A 365 -19.82 -17.63 1.80
C ALA A 365 -20.23 -18.15 3.18
N LYS A 366 -19.30 -18.08 4.14
CA LYS A 366 -19.53 -18.55 5.52
C LYS A 366 -20.50 -17.68 6.32
N LYS A 367 -20.67 -16.40 5.95
CA LYS A 367 -21.54 -15.45 6.67
C LYS A 367 -22.97 -15.39 6.13
N ASP A 368 -23.23 -15.88 4.92
CA ASP A 368 -24.55 -15.88 4.30
C ASP A 368 -24.70 -17.19 3.53
N ASP A 369 -25.50 -18.14 4.03
CA ASP A 369 -25.75 -19.46 3.40
C ASP A 369 -26.26 -19.38 1.94
N SER A 370 -26.69 -18.19 1.50
CA SER A 370 -27.02 -17.98 0.10
C SER A 370 -25.78 -17.86 -0.79
N PHE A 371 -24.63 -17.42 -0.29
CA PHE A 371 -23.41 -17.16 -1.05
C PHE A 371 -22.70 -18.48 -1.42
N LYS A 372 -22.80 -18.88 -2.69
CA LYS A 372 -22.15 -20.08 -3.22
C LYS A 372 -20.83 -19.73 -3.92
N VAL A 373 -19.72 -20.29 -3.43
CA VAL A 373 -18.46 -20.37 -4.19
C VAL A 373 -18.70 -21.34 -5.35
N ILE A 374 -18.36 -20.96 -6.58
CA ILE A 374 -18.47 -21.85 -7.73
C ILE A 374 -17.12 -22.54 -7.94
N ASP A 375 -17.22 -23.86 -8.10
CA ASP A 375 -16.21 -24.91 -8.15
C ASP A 375 -14.86 -24.53 -8.82
N GLU A 376 -13.78 -25.05 -8.24
CA GLU A 376 -12.35 -24.77 -8.49
C GLU A 376 -11.83 -25.25 -9.88
N LYS A 377 -12.72 -25.64 -10.80
CA LYS A 377 -12.36 -26.26 -12.09
C LYS A 377 -12.44 -25.35 -13.31
N GLU A 378 -12.75 -24.06 -13.12
CA GLU A 378 -12.51 -23.00 -14.12
C GLU A 378 -11.40 -22.02 -13.65
N VAL A 379 -10.47 -22.51 -12.83
CA VAL A 379 -9.21 -21.82 -12.53
C VAL A 379 -8.34 -21.87 -13.78
N VAL A 380 -8.44 -20.84 -14.62
CA VAL A 380 -7.36 -20.52 -15.55
C VAL A 380 -6.19 -20.05 -14.68
N GLN A 381 -5.03 -20.63 -14.97
CA GLN A 381 -3.75 -20.54 -14.26
C GLN A 381 -3.40 -19.15 -13.71
N PRO A 382 -2.54 -19.07 -12.67
CA PRO A 382 -1.79 -17.85 -12.37
C PRO A 382 -1.19 -17.31 -13.67
N MET A 383 -1.11 -15.99 -13.83
CA MET A 383 -0.21 -15.41 -14.83
C MET A 383 1.23 -15.69 -14.40
N ASP A 384 1.68 -16.92 -14.62
CA ASP A 384 3.08 -17.23 -14.82
C ASP A 384 3.32 -17.31 -16.33
N GLU A 385 4.34 -16.56 -16.73
CA GLU A 385 5.07 -16.64 -18.00
C GLU A 385 4.46 -15.98 -19.25
N GLY A 386 4.77 -14.69 -19.35
CA GLY A 386 4.85 -13.93 -20.60
C GLY A 386 6.09 -13.02 -20.64
N PHE A 387 7.21 -13.43 -20.06
CA PHE A 387 8.54 -12.96 -20.47
C PHE A 387 9.26 -14.18 -21.03
N ALA A 388 9.23 -14.30 -22.36
CA ALA A 388 9.94 -15.36 -23.06
C ALA A 388 11.44 -15.25 -22.78
N LEU A 389 11.99 -16.33 -22.22
CA LEU A 389 13.42 -16.58 -22.20
C LEU A 389 13.94 -16.72 -23.63
N ILE A 390 15.09 -16.10 -23.82
CA ILE A 390 16.00 -16.21 -24.95
C ILE A 390 16.20 -17.70 -25.28
N LYS A 391 15.80 -18.10 -26.50
CA LYS A 391 16.41 -19.27 -27.13
C LYS A 391 17.75 -18.83 -27.71
N SER A 392 18.82 -19.13 -26.99
CA SER A 392 20.11 -19.36 -27.63
C SER A 392 20.02 -20.70 -28.36
N ASP A 393 20.19 -20.70 -29.68
CA ASP A 393 20.69 -21.90 -30.36
C ASP A 393 22.08 -21.58 -30.93
N PRO A 394 23.03 -22.51 -30.75
CA PRO A 394 24.40 -22.41 -31.23
C PRO A 394 24.45 -22.86 -32.69
N ASP A 395 25.57 -22.53 -33.34
CA ASP A 395 26.00 -23.05 -34.63
C ASP A 395 25.37 -22.43 -35.91
N GLU A 396 26.29 -21.82 -36.66
CA GLU A 396 26.48 -22.00 -38.12
C GLU A 396 25.55 -21.29 -39.13
N ILE A 397 26.21 -20.30 -39.78
CA ILE A 397 26.11 -19.82 -41.19
C ILE A 397 25.12 -18.70 -41.49
#